data_AF-A0A011V6D6-F1
#
_entry.id   AF-A0A011V6D6-F1
#
_cell.length_a   1.000
_cell.length_b   1.000
_cell.length_c   1.000
_cell.angle_alpha   90.00
_cell.angle_beta   90.00
_cell.angle_gamma   90.00
#
_symmetry.space_group_name_H-M   'P 1'
#
loop_
_entity.id
_entity.type
_entity.pdbx_description
1 polymer ?
#
loop_
_entity_poly.entity_id
_entity_poly.type
_entity_poly.pdbx_seq_one_letter_code
_entity_poly.pdbx_strand_id
1 'polypeptide(L)'
;MAVDLSYPLVVNTLGKMHALGMSLSVSCYTYLCHKHTWLDMDDLIAWLGEDHPCMHDDLKPHFFCSKCRAAGKPDRNIGFTLHAKTPVPPTDTGLPPQADLKTG
;
A
#
# COMPACT_ATOMS: atom_id res chain seq x y z
N MET A 1 -13.25 7.41 -15.17
CA MET A 1 -13.13 8.87 -15.05
C MET A 1 -11.66 9.22 -15.25
N ALA A 2 -11.32 10.32 -15.92
CA ALA A 2 -9.92 10.71 -16.07
C ALA A 2 -9.44 11.35 -14.75
N VAL A 3 -8.45 10.75 -14.11
CA VAL A 3 -7.83 11.32 -12.90
C VAL A 3 -7.06 12.58 -13.30
N ASP A 4 -7.41 13.71 -12.71
CA ASP A 4 -6.68 14.96 -12.90
C ASP A 4 -5.34 14.91 -12.13
N LEU A 5 -4.24 14.82 -12.87
CA LEU A 5 -2.86 14.79 -12.38
C LEU A 5 -2.14 16.13 -12.67
N SER A 6 -2.90 17.23 -12.75
CA SER A 6 -2.39 18.58 -13.01
C SER A 6 -1.52 19.12 -11.86
N TYR A 7 -0.62 20.05 -12.20
CA TYR A 7 0.31 20.66 -11.24
C TYR A 7 -0.36 21.78 -10.39
N PRO A 8 -0.09 21.88 -9.07
CA PRO A 8 0.80 21.02 -8.27
C PRO A 8 0.21 19.63 -8.04
N LEU A 9 1.03 18.60 -8.27
CA LEU A 9 0.61 17.21 -8.10
C LEU A 9 0.34 16.91 -6.62
N VAL A 10 -0.93 16.79 -6.27
CA VAL A 10 -1.36 16.39 -4.93
C VAL A 10 -1.97 15.00 -4.99
N VAL A 11 -1.21 14.01 -4.51
CA VAL A 11 -1.68 12.63 -4.35
C VAL A 11 -2.35 12.50 -2.98
N ASN A 12 -3.65 12.81 -2.95
CA ASN A 12 -4.46 12.75 -1.73
C ASN A 12 -5.56 11.70 -1.78
N THR A 13 -5.75 10.99 -2.90
CA THR A 13 -6.78 9.95 -3.04
C THR A 13 -6.20 8.63 -3.52
N LEU A 14 -6.90 7.53 -3.23
CA LEU A 14 -6.53 6.20 -3.70
C LEU A 14 -6.51 6.10 -5.22
N GLY A 15 -7.46 6.74 -5.91
CA GLY A 15 -7.49 6.79 -7.37
C GLY A 15 -6.27 7.46 -7.98
N LYS A 16 -5.84 8.61 -7.43
CA LYS A 16 -4.62 9.29 -7.87
C LYS A 16 -3.37 8.47 -7.63
N MET A 17 -3.31 7.80 -6.48
CA MET A 17 -2.21 6.90 -6.13
C MET A 17 -2.11 5.74 -7.11
N HIS A 18 -3.25 5.10 -7.42
CA HIS A 18 -3.32 3.99 -8.35
C HIS A 18 -3.02 4.41 -9.80
N ALA A 19 -3.52 5.57 -10.23
CA ALA A 19 -3.24 6.13 -11.55
C ALA A 19 -1.74 6.39 -11.78
N LEU A 20 -0.98 6.69 -10.72
CA LEU A 20 0.48 6.85 -10.76
C LEU A 20 1.24 5.51 -10.67
N GLY A 21 0.53 4.39 -10.56
CA GLY A 21 1.10 3.05 -10.43
C GLY A 21 1.81 2.82 -9.09
N MET A 22 1.48 3.60 -8.06
CA MET A 22 2.02 3.41 -6.72
C MET A 22 1.32 2.26 -6.01
N SER A 23 2.05 1.56 -5.16
CA SER A 23 1.51 0.46 -4.34
C SER A 23 1.63 0.78 -2.85
N LEU A 24 0.83 0.08 -2.05
CA LEU A 24 0.70 0.31 -0.63
C LEU A 24 0.97 -0.97 0.14
N SER A 25 1.76 -0.88 1.21
CA SER A 25 1.95 -2.00 2.13
C SER A 25 1.63 -1.59 3.56
N VAL A 26 1.08 -2.51 4.34
CA VAL A 26 0.73 -2.31 5.75
C VAL A 26 1.65 -3.12 6.64
N SER A 27 2.18 -2.47 7.67
CA SER A 27 3.00 -3.09 8.71
C SER A 27 2.34 -2.94 10.07
N CYS A 28 2.23 -4.02 10.83
CA CYS A 28 1.85 -3.98 12.23
C CYS A 28 3.09 -3.78 13.11
N TYR A 29 3.10 -2.69 13.87
CA TYR A 29 4.15 -2.31 14.83
C TYR A 29 3.83 -2.73 16.27
N THR A 30 2.73 -3.44 16.52
CA THR A 30 2.49 -4.05 17.83
C THR A 30 3.63 -5.01 18.16
N TYR A 31 4.14 -4.92 19.39
CA TYR A 31 5.27 -5.71 19.88
C TYR A 31 5.12 -7.20 19.54
N LEU A 32 6.16 -7.77 18.91
CA LEU A 32 6.24 -9.16 18.44
C LEU A 32 5.23 -9.57 17.34
N CYS A 33 4.51 -8.64 16.72
CA CYS A 33 3.64 -8.99 15.58
C CYS A 33 4.40 -8.96 14.25
N HIS A 34 5.04 -7.83 13.91
CA HIS A 34 5.80 -7.58 12.68
C HIS A 34 5.13 -8.06 11.38
N LYS A 35 3.80 -8.12 11.36
CA LYS A 35 3.07 -8.60 10.19
C LYS A 35 3.14 -7.52 9.11
N HIS A 36 3.69 -7.87 7.97
CA HIS A 36 3.74 -7.04 6.77
C HIS A 36 2.85 -7.66 5.70
N THR A 37 2.11 -6.84 4.96
CA THR A 37 1.23 -7.32 3.88
C THR A 37 1.10 -6.24 2.81
N TRP A 38 1.20 -6.64 1.55
CA TRP A 38 0.91 -5.79 0.40
C TRP A 38 -0.60 -5.68 0.21
N LEU A 39 -1.09 -4.47 -0.03
CA LEU A 39 -2.47 -4.24 -0.37
C LEU A 39 -2.62 -4.27 -1.88
N ASP A 40 -3.62 -5.00 -2.33
CA ASP A 40 -4.11 -4.88 -3.69
C ASP A 40 -4.86 -3.55 -3.82
N MET A 41 -4.44 -2.72 -4.77
CA MET A 41 -4.99 -1.36 -4.93
C MET A 41 -6.40 -1.40 -5.53
N ASP A 42 -6.70 -2.35 -6.41
CA ASP A 42 -8.02 -2.49 -7.03
C ASP A 42 -9.06 -2.93 -5.99
N ASP A 43 -8.72 -3.91 -5.15
CA ASP A 43 -9.58 -4.34 -4.04
C ASP A 43 -9.79 -3.21 -3.02
N LEU A 44 -8.73 -2.45 -2.72
CA LEU A 44 -8.80 -1.32 -1.80
C LEU A 44 -9.71 -0.20 -2.33
N ILE A 45 -9.62 0.10 -3.63
CA ILE A 45 -10.48 1.08 -4.30
C ILE A 45 -11.92 0.57 -4.38
N ALA A 46 -12.13 -0.71 -4.66
CA ALA A 46 -13.47 -1.30 -4.67
C ALA A 46 -14.14 -1.23 -3.29
N TRP A 47 -13.36 -1.31 -2.22
CA TRP A 47 -13.85 -1.27 -0.85
C TRP A 47 -14.08 0.16 -0.31
N LEU A 48 -13.13 1.07 -0.49
CA LEU A 48 -13.16 2.42 0.08
C LEU A 48 -13.64 3.50 -0.90
N GLY A 49 -13.53 3.25 -2.20
CA GLY A 49 -13.81 4.19 -3.27
C GLY A 49 -12.55 4.86 -3.83
N GLU A 50 -12.63 5.27 -5.10
CA GLU A 50 -11.54 5.93 -5.82
C GLU A 50 -11.19 7.31 -5.24
N ASP A 51 -12.20 8.06 -4.80
CA ASP A 51 -12.07 9.40 -4.21
C ASP A 51 -11.70 9.37 -2.72
N HIS A 52 -11.51 8.18 -2.13
CA HIS A 52 -11.20 8.06 -0.71
C HIS A 52 -9.80 8.62 -0.42
N PRO A 53 -9.64 9.40 0.67
CA PRO A 53 -8.35 9.97 1.02
C PRO A 53 -7.34 8.89 1.42
N CYS A 54 -6.09 9.04 0.95
CA CYS A 54 -5.09 7.98 1.04
C CYS A 54 -4.01 8.23 2.12
N MET A 55 -4.21 9.19 3.02
CA MET A 55 -3.24 9.50 4.08
C MET A 55 -3.40 8.54 5.26
N HIS A 56 -2.37 8.48 6.11
CA HIS A 56 -2.30 7.54 7.23
C HIS A 56 -3.55 7.58 8.12
N ASP A 57 -3.98 8.78 8.51
CA ASP A 57 -5.09 8.97 9.45
C ASP A 57 -6.45 8.60 8.84
N ASP A 58 -6.58 8.68 7.51
CA ASP A 58 -7.78 8.28 6.79
C ASP A 58 -7.86 6.76 6.65
N LEU A 59 -6.73 6.08 6.44
CA LEU A 59 -6.69 4.63 6.27
C LEU A 59 -6.73 3.89 7.61
N LYS A 60 -6.05 4.38 8.64
CA LYS A 60 -5.91 3.71 9.93
C LYS A 60 -7.24 3.26 10.59
N PRO A 61 -8.37 3.98 10.50
CA PRO A 61 -9.66 3.55 11.02
C PRO A 61 -10.18 2.25 10.37
N HIS A 62 -9.87 2.04 9.10
CA HIS A 62 -10.33 0.93 8.28
C HIS A 62 -9.53 -0.36 8.51
N PHE A 63 -8.26 -0.25 8.91
CA PHE A 63 -7.39 -1.40 9.08
C PHE A 63 -7.19 -1.78 10.55
N PHE A 64 -7.10 -3.08 10.81
CA PHE A 64 -6.71 -3.64 12.10
C PHE A 64 -5.91 -4.92 11.91
N CYS A 65 -5.02 -5.22 12.88
CA CYS A 65 -4.31 -6.49 12.87
C CYS A 65 -5.15 -7.60 13.49
N SER A 66 -5.63 -8.54 12.68
CA SER A 66 -6.43 -9.69 13.13
C SER A 66 -5.73 -10.53 14.21
N LYS A 67 -4.42 -10.76 14.07
CA LYS A 67 -3.59 -11.47 15.06
C LYS A 67 -3.54 -10.75 16.41
N CYS A 68 -3.30 -9.43 16.41
CA CYS A 68 -3.25 -8.64 17.64
C CYS A 68 -4.62 -8.54 18.31
N ARG A 69 -5.69 -8.41 17.51
CA ARG A 69 -7.06 -8.39 18.01
C ARG A 69 -7.44 -9.71 18.68
N ALA A 70 -7.11 -10.84 18.06
CA ALA A 70 -7.33 -12.16 18.65
C ALA A 70 -6.53 -12.36 19.95
N ALA A 71 -5.37 -11.73 20.08
CA ALA A 71 -4.52 -11.77 21.26
C ALA A 71 -4.88 -10.72 22.34
N GLY A 72 -5.95 -9.94 22.16
CA GLY A 72 -6.36 -8.88 23.10
C GLY A 72 -5.35 -7.73 23.22
N LYS A 73 -4.45 -7.55 22.25
CA LYS A 73 -3.48 -6.47 22.19
C LYS A 73 -4.04 -5.26 21.44
N PRO A 74 -3.45 -4.06 21.59
CA PRO A 74 -3.78 -2.94 20.72
C PRO A 74 -3.58 -3.34 19.25
N ASP A 75 -4.66 -3.32 18.48
CA ASP A 75 -4.73 -3.85 17.11
C ASP A 75 -4.54 -2.78 16.02
N ARG A 76 -4.46 -1.50 16.42
CA ARG A 76 -4.35 -0.33 15.52
C ARG A 76 -2.96 0.31 15.49
N ASN A 77 -1.95 -0.36 16.03
CA ASN A 77 -0.57 0.07 15.85
C ASN A 77 -0.05 -0.42 14.50
N ILE A 78 -0.58 0.18 13.43
CA ILE A 78 -0.25 -0.13 12.05
C ILE A 78 0.34 1.11 11.40
N GLY A 79 1.22 0.93 10.42
CA GLY A 79 1.61 2.00 9.52
C GLY A 79 1.60 1.53 8.08
N PHE A 80 1.55 2.53 7.22
CA PHE A 80 1.42 2.38 5.78
C PHE A 80 2.71 2.86 5.15
N THR A 81 3.25 2.06 4.24
CA THR A 81 4.40 2.43 3.42
C THR A 81 3.94 2.53 1.98
N LEU A 82 4.14 3.70 1.41
CA LEU A 82 3.93 3.98 0.01
C LEU A 82 5.15 3.55 -0.79
N HIS A 83 4.92 2.77 -1.83
CA HIS A 83 5.95 2.29 -2.73
C HIS A 83 5.71 2.94 -4.09
N ALA A 84 6.66 3.79 -4.49
CA ALA A 84 6.69 4.27 -5.85
C ALA A 84 6.96 3.10 -6.78
N LYS A 85 6.37 3.12 -7.98
CA LYS A 85 6.68 2.15 -9.01
C LYS A 85 8.18 2.19 -9.31
N THR A 86 8.89 1.12 -8.99
CA THR A 86 10.29 1.00 -9.39
C THR A 86 10.33 0.88 -10.91
N PRO A 87 11.09 1.74 -11.62
CA PRO A 87 11.35 1.53 -13.03
C PRO A 87 12.10 0.21 -13.16
N VAL A 88 11.51 -0.75 -13.85
CA VAL A 88 12.27 -1.93 -14.29
C VAL A 88 13.21 -1.44 -15.39
N PRO A 89 14.54 -1.55 -15.23
CA PRO A 89 15.44 -1.22 -16.32
C PRO A 89 15.12 -2.09 -17.53
N PRO A 90 15.25 -1.56 -18.76
CA PRO A 90 15.00 -2.35 -19.96
C PRO A 90 15.88 -3.61 -19.93
N THR A 91 15.28 -4.75 -20.28
CA THR A 91 15.90 -6.08 -20.19
C THR A 91 17.04 -6.31 -21.21
N ASP A 92 17.48 -5.28 -21.93
CA ASP A 92 18.61 -5.35 -22.86
C ASP A 92 19.98 -5.32 -22.16
N THR A 93 20.03 -4.99 -20.87
CA THR A 93 21.31 -4.89 -20.12
C THR A 93 21.85 -6.25 -19.62
N GLY A 94 21.22 -7.38 -19.96
CA GLY A 94 21.71 -8.71 -19.56
C GLY A 94 21.76 -8.96 -18.05
N LEU A 95 21.11 -8.11 -17.24
CA LEU A 95 20.95 -8.32 -15.81
C LEU A 95 19.81 -9.33 -15.60
N PRO A 96 20.01 -10.41 -14.83
CA PRO A 96 18.93 -11.34 -14.57
C PRO A 96 17.75 -10.61 -13.93
N PRO A 97 16.50 -10.99 -14.26
CA PRO A 97 15.32 -10.46 -13.58
C PRO A 97 15.55 -10.67 -12.09
N GLN A 98 15.38 -9.61 -11.30
CA GLN A 98 15.48 -9.68 -9.84
C GLN A 98 14.56 -10.82 -9.42
N ALA A 99 15.18 -11.90 -8.96
CA ALA A 99 14.48 -13.11 -8.61
C ALA A 99 13.35 -12.73 -7.67
N ASP A 100 12.12 -13.01 -8.11
CA ASP A 100 10.97 -13.07 -7.22
C ASP A 100 11.46 -13.82 -5.99
N LEU A 101 11.47 -13.15 -4.84
CA LEU A 101 11.80 -13.75 -3.57
C LEU A 101 10.67 -14.75 -3.28
N LYS A 102 10.76 -15.93 -3.91
CA LYS A 102 9.90 -17.07 -3.64
C LYS A 102 10.14 -17.39 -2.18
N THR A 103 9.19 -16.98 -1.36
CA THR A 103 9.09 -17.47 0.01
C THR A 103 8.71 -18.95 -0.13
N GLY A 104 9.67 -19.83 0.15
CA GLY A 104 9.53 -21.29 0.12
C GLY A 104 10.54 -21.90 1.05
#